data_AF-A0A2E4DHV2-F1
#
_entry.id   AF-A0A2E4DHV2-F1
#
_cell.length_a   1.000
_cell.length_b   1.000
_cell.length_c   1.000
_cell.angle_alpha   90.00
_cell.angle_beta   90.00
_cell.angle_gamma   90.00
#
_symmetry.space_group_name_H-M   'P 1'
#
loop_
_entity.id
_entity.type
_entity.pdbx_description
1 polymer ?
#
loop_
_entity_poly.entity_id
_entity_poly.type
_entity_poly.pdbx_seq_one_letter_code
_entity_poly.pdbx_strand_id
1 'polypeptide(L)'
;MFVIGCEKNIESDYIGYDCDEVISYYQESVAPILSNHCVGCHSGSSASGSLALDSFDGAVIGIMNGNVIHRINMETSNPLFMPLGSEKLSQQQLDIIQNFSELLCQ
;
A
#
# COMPACT_ATOMS: atom_id res chain seq x y z
N MET A 1 -28.90 -38.99 24.12
CA MET A 1 -29.90 -37.92 23.92
C MET A 1 -29.70 -36.91 25.04
N PHE A 2 -29.21 -35.69 24.90
CA PHE A 2 -28.95 -34.79 23.78
C PHE A 2 -27.61 -34.09 24.02
N VAL A 3 -26.87 -33.84 22.94
CA VAL A 3 -25.82 -32.82 22.82
C VAL A 3 -26.47 -31.45 23.00
N ILE A 4 -25.90 -30.59 23.85
CA ILE A 4 -26.07 -29.14 23.74
C ILE A 4 -24.71 -28.51 24.03
N GLY A 5 -23.99 -28.20 22.94
CA GLY A 5 -22.93 -27.22 23.00
C GLY A 5 -23.53 -25.85 23.34
N CYS A 6 -22.77 -25.04 24.05
CA CYS A 6 -22.92 -23.60 23.96
C CYS A 6 -21.70 -23.10 23.19
N GLU A 7 -21.98 -22.83 21.93
CA GLU A 7 -21.19 -22.04 21.00
C GLU A 7 -20.70 -20.80 21.73
N LYS A 8 -19.38 -20.58 21.73
CA LYS A 8 -18.87 -19.24 22.00
C LYS A 8 -19.23 -18.41 20.77
N ASN A 9 -20.41 -17.80 20.80
CA ASN A 9 -20.70 -16.58 20.06
C ASN A 9 -19.72 -15.51 20.52
N ILE A 10 -18.52 -15.51 19.95
CA ILE A 10 -17.73 -14.31 19.79
C ILE A 10 -17.81 -13.98 18.31
N GLU A 11 -18.99 -13.57 17.87
CA GLU A 11 -19.10 -12.58 16.81
C GLU A 11 -18.64 -11.27 17.45
N SER A 12 -17.33 -11.08 17.47
CA SER A 12 -16.74 -9.76 17.60
C SER A 12 -16.10 -9.52 16.26
N ASP A 13 -16.85 -8.83 15.41
CA ASP A 13 -16.47 -8.26 14.12
C ASP A 13 -15.35 -7.21 14.29
N TYR A 14 -14.26 -7.61 14.93
CA TYR A 14 -13.05 -6.84 15.05
C TYR A 14 -12.30 -7.04 13.74
N ILE A 15 -12.69 -6.29 12.71
CA ILE A 15 -11.81 -6.05 11.55
C ILE A 15 -10.68 -5.15 12.05
N GLY A 16 -9.83 -5.68 12.93
CA GLY A 16 -8.46 -5.23 13.11
C GLY A 16 -7.65 -6.10 12.17
N TYR A 17 -7.19 -5.52 11.05
CA TYR A 17 -6.38 -6.27 10.10
C TYR A 17 -5.12 -6.74 10.80
N ASP A 18 -4.76 -8.01 10.54
CA ASP A 18 -3.53 -8.58 11.05
C ASP A 18 -2.35 -7.90 10.34
N CYS A 19 -1.42 -7.32 11.10
CA CYS A 19 -0.25 -6.67 10.51
C CYS A 19 0.57 -7.66 9.65
N ASP A 20 0.52 -8.96 9.93
CA ASP A 20 1.15 -9.99 9.10
C ASP A 20 0.46 -10.10 7.73
N GLU A 21 -0.86 -9.91 7.65
CA GLU A 21 -1.59 -9.86 6.37
C GLU A 21 -1.22 -8.61 5.57
N VAL A 22 -1.09 -7.45 6.23
CA VAL A 22 -0.65 -6.20 5.58
C VAL A 22 0.80 -6.31 5.08
N ILE A 23 1.69 -6.90 5.88
CA ILE A 23 3.08 -7.14 5.50
C ILE A 23 3.14 -8.12 4.32
N SER A 24 2.37 -9.20 4.36
CA SER A 24 2.30 -10.19 3.27
C SER A 24 1.78 -9.55 1.99
N TYR A 25 0.69 -8.78 2.06
CA TYR A 25 0.14 -8.04 0.93
C TYR A 25 1.15 -7.05 0.34
N TYR A 26 1.88 -6.33 1.21
CA TYR A 26 2.97 -5.47 0.76
C TYR A 26 4.03 -6.25 -0.01
N GLN A 27 4.56 -7.34 0.57
CA GLN A 27 5.65 -8.11 -0.02
C GLN A 27 5.26 -8.72 -1.37
N GLU A 28 4.06 -9.26 -1.48
CA GLU A 28 3.61 -10.00 -2.66
C GLU A 28 3.06 -9.11 -3.77
N SER A 29 2.39 -8.01 -3.40
CA SER A 29 1.63 -7.19 -4.36
C SER A 29 2.20 -5.78 -4.55
N VAL A 30 2.53 -5.09 -3.46
CA VAL A 30 2.91 -3.66 -3.50
C VAL A 30 4.39 -3.47 -3.84
N ALA A 31 5.27 -4.19 -3.15
CA ALA A 31 6.72 -4.05 -3.28
C ALA A 31 7.22 -4.27 -4.73
N PRO A 32 6.72 -5.24 -5.52
CA PRO A 32 7.10 -5.38 -6.92
C PRO A 32 6.74 -4.15 -7.78
N ILE A 33 5.60 -3.50 -7.49
CA ILE A 33 5.18 -2.29 -8.21
C ILE A 33 6.09 -1.12 -7.84
N LEU A 34 6.35 -0.92 -6.54
CA LEU A 34 7.23 0.15 -6.07
C LEU A 34 8.66 -0.03 -6.59
N SER A 35 9.17 -1.26 -6.59
CA SER A 35 10.51 -1.57 -7.11
C SER A 35 10.65 -1.23 -8.58
N ASN A 36 9.61 -1.51 -9.39
CA ASN A 36 9.68 -1.31 -10.83
C ASN A 36 9.46 0.15 -11.25
N HIS A 37 8.64 0.90 -10.51
CA HIS A 37 8.16 2.21 -10.96
C HIS A 37 8.57 3.39 -10.08
N CYS A 38 8.98 3.15 -8.83
CA CYS A 38 9.14 4.23 -7.84
C CYS A 38 10.56 4.30 -7.25
N VAL A 39 11.10 3.15 -6.85
CA VAL A 39 12.36 3.03 -6.08
C VAL A 39 13.58 3.57 -6.81
N GLY A 40 13.57 3.64 -8.14
CA GLY A 40 14.66 4.25 -8.92
C GLY A 40 14.98 5.69 -8.52
N CYS A 41 13.98 6.45 -8.08
CA CYS A 41 14.15 7.82 -7.56
C CYS A 41 13.80 7.93 -6.07
N HIS A 42 13.01 7.01 -5.53
CA HIS A 42 12.48 7.03 -4.16
C HIS A 42 13.10 5.93 -3.29
N SER A 43 14.42 5.90 -3.16
CA SER A 43 15.14 4.92 -2.34
C SER A 43 16.29 5.49 -1.53
N GLY A 44 16.56 4.87 -0.38
CA GLY A 44 17.63 5.23 0.52
C GLY A 44 17.58 6.67 1.04
N SER A 45 18.72 7.14 1.56
CA SER A 45 18.84 8.46 2.21
C SER A 45 18.82 9.64 1.23
N SER A 46 18.98 9.39 -0.07
CA SER A 46 18.96 10.43 -1.12
C SER A 46 17.70 10.37 -1.97
N ALA A 47 16.63 9.77 -1.44
CA ALA A 47 15.36 9.67 -2.12
C ALA A 47 14.78 11.04 -2.49
N SER A 48 14.22 11.12 -3.70
CA SER A 48 13.58 12.32 -4.23
C SER A 48 12.42 12.76 -3.35
N GLY A 49 12.35 14.07 -3.06
CA GLY A 49 11.33 14.62 -2.18
C GLY A 49 11.43 14.14 -0.72
N SER A 50 12.59 13.59 -0.31
CA SER A 50 12.78 12.95 1.01
C SER A 50 11.78 11.82 1.29
N LEU A 51 11.31 11.16 0.24
CA LEU A 51 10.34 10.08 0.31
C LEU A 51 10.99 8.78 -0.19
N ALA A 52 11.33 7.89 0.73
CA ALA A 52 11.82 6.55 0.43
C ALA A 52 10.65 5.55 0.41
N LEU A 53 10.57 4.72 -0.63
CA LEU A 53 9.52 3.72 -0.88
C LEU A 53 10.09 2.30 -1.04
N ASP A 54 11.36 2.11 -0.70
CA ASP A 54 12.14 0.87 -0.82
C ASP A 54 12.07 -0.02 0.44
N SER A 55 11.21 0.33 1.39
CA SER A 55 10.94 -0.45 2.60
C SER A 55 9.46 -0.44 2.93
N PHE A 56 9.02 -1.39 3.76
CA PHE A 56 7.65 -1.46 4.25
C PHE A 56 7.26 -0.16 4.97
N ASP A 57 8.07 0.27 5.94
CA ASP A 57 7.81 1.49 6.71
C ASP A 57 7.77 2.74 5.83
N GLY A 58 8.69 2.84 4.86
CA GLY A 58 8.70 3.93 3.89
C GLY A 58 7.44 3.95 3.01
N ALA A 59 7.00 2.77 2.56
CA ALA A 59 5.77 2.62 1.80
C ALA A 59 4.52 2.97 2.64
N VAL A 60 4.44 2.52 3.89
CA VAL A 60 3.37 2.88 4.83
C VAL A 60 3.30 4.40 5.01
N ILE A 61 4.43 5.05 5.33
CA ILE A 61 4.49 6.50 5.52
C ILE A 61 4.14 7.23 4.22
N GLY A 62 4.65 6.77 3.09
CA GLY A 62 4.46 7.43 1.79
C GLY A 62 3.06 7.28 1.19
N ILE A 63 2.51 6.07 1.26
CA ILE A 63 1.24 5.70 0.62
C ILE A 63 0.05 6.06 1.51
N MET A 64 0.11 5.71 2.80
CA MET A 64 -1.02 5.90 3.71
C MET A 64 -1.07 7.32 4.28
N ASN A 65 0.09 7.86 4.65
CA ASN A 65 0.19 9.17 5.30
C ASN A 65 0.68 10.29 4.37
N GLY A 66 1.16 9.93 3.18
CA GLY A 66 1.74 10.86 2.23
C GLY A 66 0.79 11.23 1.10
N ASN A 67 1.37 11.67 -0.02
CA ASN A 67 0.63 12.10 -1.20
C ASN A 67 0.73 11.10 -2.35
N VAL A 68 1.33 9.91 -2.17
CA VAL A 68 1.62 8.98 -3.29
C VAL A 68 0.36 8.69 -4.10
N ILE A 69 -0.75 8.32 -3.46
CA ILE A 69 -2.04 8.06 -4.11
C ILE A 69 -2.49 9.24 -4.99
N HIS A 70 -2.36 10.47 -4.48
CA HIS A 70 -2.73 11.66 -5.23
C HIS A 70 -1.84 11.85 -6.47
N ARG A 71 -0.52 11.66 -6.32
CA ARG A 71 0.46 11.89 -7.41
C ARG A 71 0.33 10.86 -8.53
N ILE A 72 0.09 9.59 -8.20
CA ILE A 72 -0.05 8.50 -9.19
C ILE A 72 -1.37 8.55 -9.96
N ASN A 73 -2.39 9.19 -9.39
CA ASN A 73 -3.69 9.37 -10.03
C ASN A 73 -3.79 10.63 -10.89
N MET A 74 -2.79 11.52 -10.88
CA MET A 74 -2.79 12.71 -11.74
C MET A 74 -2.83 12.36 -13.24
N GLU A 75 -3.20 13.36 -14.05
CA GLU A 75 -3.01 13.33 -15.49
C GLU A 75 -1.52 13.35 -15.83
N THR A 76 -1.10 12.57 -16.83
CA THR A 76 0.32 12.46 -17.22
C THR A 76 0.93 13.78 -17.73
N SER A 77 0.08 14.73 -18.13
CA SER A 77 0.49 16.09 -18.53
C SER A 77 0.81 17.00 -17.34
N ASN A 78 0.44 16.61 -16.12
CA ASN A 78 0.70 17.40 -14.93
C ASN A 78 2.19 17.31 -14.54
N PRO A 79 2.90 18.42 -14.30
CA PRO A 79 4.31 18.38 -13.91
C PRO A 79 4.56 17.69 -12.55
N LEU A 80 3.51 17.51 -11.76
CA LEU A 80 3.56 16.80 -10.48
C LEU A 80 3.22 15.31 -10.62
N PHE A 81 2.79 14.84 -11.79
CA PHE A 81 2.48 13.42 -12.01
C PHE A 81 3.67 12.51 -11.65
N MET A 82 3.35 11.36 -11.08
CA MET A 82 4.31 10.30 -10.79
C MET A 82 3.78 8.97 -11.34
N PRO A 83 4.63 8.07 -11.87
CA PRO A 83 6.08 8.22 -11.97
C PRO A 83 6.50 9.19 -13.09
N LEU A 84 7.52 10.01 -12.84
CA LEU A 84 7.96 11.05 -13.78
C LEU A 84 8.55 10.44 -15.05
N GLY A 85 8.08 10.92 -16.21
CA GLY A 85 8.62 10.52 -17.51
C GLY A 85 8.26 9.08 -17.93
N SER A 86 7.36 8.42 -17.21
CA SER A 86 6.81 7.11 -17.58
C SER A 86 5.33 7.22 -17.97
N GLU A 87 4.80 6.13 -18.51
CA GLU A 87 3.35 5.96 -18.61
C GLU A 87 2.72 5.84 -17.22
N LYS A 88 1.41 6.08 -17.16
CA LYS A 88 0.61 5.83 -15.96
C LYS A 88 0.59 4.35 -15.64
N LEU A 89 0.64 4.04 -14.34
CA LEU A 89 0.42 2.69 -13.84
C LEU A 89 -0.89 2.13 -14.41
N SER A 90 -0.93 0.81 -14.63
CA SER A 90 -2.17 0.16 -15.04
C SER A 90 -3.23 0.31 -13.96
N GLN A 91 -4.51 0.21 -14.33
CA GLN A 91 -5.60 0.28 -13.34
C GLN A 91 -5.41 -0.75 -12.22
N GLN A 92 -5.02 -1.97 -12.56
CA GLN A 92 -4.74 -3.02 -11.58
C GLN A 92 -3.60 -2.63 -10.61
N GLN A 93 -2.55 -1.97 -11.08
CA GLN A 93 -1.46 -1.51 -10.23
C GLN A 93 -1.89 -0.36 -9.31
N LEU A 94 -2.72 0.56 -9.82
CA LEU A 94 -3.31 1.63 -9.01
C LEU A 94 -4.20 1.06 -7.91
N ASP A 95 -5.06 0.09 -8.25
CA ASP A 95 -5.97 -0.56 -7.31
C ASP A 95 -5.19 -1.28 -6.20
N ILE A 96 -4.08 -1.96 -6.52
CA ILE A 96 -3.22 -2.61 -5.52
C ILE A 96 -2.64 -1.59 -4.53
N ILE A 97 -2.12 -0.46 -5.02
CA ILE A 97 -1.55 0.58 -4.14
C ILE A 97 -2.67 1.26 -3.32
N GLN A 98 -3.84 1.47 -3.92
CA GLN A 98 -5.01 2.06 -3.23
C GLN A 98 -5.52 1.13 -2.12
N ASN A 99 -5.68 -0.17 -2.40
CA ASN A 99 -6.07 -1.15 -1.40
C ASN A 99 -5.09 -1.20 -0.24
N PHE A 100 -3.77 -1.14 -0.52
CA PHE A 100 -2.77 -1.06 0.54
C PHE A 100 -2.96 0.16 1.45
N SER A 101 -3.42 1.30 0.90
CA SER A 101 -3.70 2.51 1.69
C SER A 101 -4.93 2.39 2.60
N GLU A 102 -5.79 1.40 2.35
CA GLU A 102 -7.03 1.14 3.07
C GLU A 102 -6.89 0.05 4.14
N LEU A 103 -5.81 -0.74 4.07
CA LEU A 103 -5.45 -1.68 5.12
C LEU A 103 -4.98 -0.90 6.37
N LEU A 104 -5.28 -1.38 7.58
CA LEU A 104 -4.84 -0.73 8.82
C LEU A 104 -4.14 -1.75 9.71
N CYS A 105 -2.83 -1.64 9.87
CA CYS A 105 -2.14 -2.28 10.99
C CYS A 105 -2.48 -1.45 12.25
N GLN A 106 -3.40 -1.97 13.09
CA GLN A 106 -3.82 -1.35 14.36
C GLN A 106 -2.88 -1.71 15.50
#